data_AF-A0A7S4E5N0-F1
#
_entry.id   AF-A0A7S4E5N0-F1
#
_cell.length_a   1.000
_cell.length_b   1.000
_cell.length_c   1.000
_cell.angle_alpha   90.00
_cell.angle_beta   90.00
_cell.angle_gamma   90.00
#
_symmetry.space_group_name_H-M   'P 1'
#
loop_
_entity.id
_entity.type
_entity.pdbx_description
1 polymer ?
#
loop_
_entity_poly.entity_id
_entity_poly.type
_entity_poly.pdbx_seq_one_letter_code
_entity_poly.pdbx_strand_id
1 'polypeptide(L)'
;MDMQPLAGALPRDQDDGALLRPNYEDVVDRAAEFRLTCARVPPELADAADTARALIANAETNTMDGEDAFVDAEIARLRQAAAAEREAAAARADARERAEEERMERERRAAAERQAAAERQAAERQAAAEREAVERQRQAEAAARKAEADRLRAIADAADARERAERLRRDASFARRLKEEQLAADAERERLDRERRERLARDASFARRLRAQDQPPPAPAGLTPKVRTLATRMGKSEESCRFWLEAAGGDVEVAAAMMQSQ
;
A
#
# COMPACT_ATOMS: atom_id res chain seq x y z
N MET A 1 38.28 73.61 28.52
CA MET A 1 38.56 72.75 29.69
C MET A 1 39.47 71.65 29.17
N ASP A 2 40.75 71.98 29.04
CA ASP A 2 41.82 71.80 30.05
C ASP A 2 42.51 70.46 29.74
N MET A 3 43.72 70.47 29.14
CA MET A 3 45.04 70.58 29.81
C MET A 3 45.22 69.36 30.74
N GLN A 4 46.17 68.44 30.62
CA GLN A 4 47.56 68.43 30.12
C GLN A 4 48.08 66.97 30.16
N PRO A 5 49.19 66.62 29.47
CA PRO A 5 49.94 65.40 29.69
C PRO A 5 50.97 65.58 30.82
N LEU A 6 51.04 64.65 31.78
CA LEU A 6 52.05 64.66 32.83
C LEU A 6 53.32 63.93 32.36
N ALA A 7 54.23 64.72 31.78
CA ALA A 7 55.66 64.46 31.86
C ALA A 7 56.11 64.79 33.30
N GLY A 8 56.57 63.78 34.04
CA GLY A 8 57.23 63.94 35.33
C GLY A 8 58.73 63.78 35.15
N ALA A 9 59.41 64.90 34.91
CA ALA A 9 60.86 65.03 35.01
C ALA A 9 61.28 65.16 36.49
N LEU A 10 62.41 64.55 36.85
CA LEU A 10 63.19 64.83 38.07
C LEU A 10 64.66 64.43 37.78
N PRO A 11 65.66 65.03 38.46
CA PRO A 11 66.37 66.21 37.95
C PRO A 11 67.82 65.91 37.54
N ARG A 12 68.35 66.79 36.68
CA ARG A 12 69.79 67.00 36.51
C ARG A 12 70.28 67.82 37.70
N ASP A 13 71.03 67.19 38.59
CA ASP A 13 71.98 67.90 39.44
C ASP A 13 73.34 67.88 38.75
N GLN A 14 73.80 69.08 38.40
CA GLN A 14 75.19 69.41 38.18
C GLN A 14 75.89 69.37 39.54
N ASP A 15 76.99 68.64 39.63
CA ASP A 15 78.09 69.01 40.52
C ASP A 15 79.41 68.81 39.78
N ASP A 16 80.14 69.91 39.68
CA ASP A 16 81.48 70.02 39.15
C ASP A 16 82.50 69.34 40.09
N GLY A 17 83.52 68.73 39.48
CA GLY A 17 84.89 68.79 40.01
C GLY A 17 85.26 67.87 41.18
N ALA A 18 85.75 66.67 40.86
CA ALA A 18 87.05 66.16 41.32
C ALA A 18 87.31 64.78 40.71
N LEU A 19 88.30 64.69 39.82
CA LEU A 19 88.95 63.43 39.46
C LEU A 19 89.74 62.93 40.69
N LEU A 20 89.05 62.30 41.64
CA LEU A 20 89.69 61.49 42.66
C LEU A 20 90.04 60.14 42.00
N ARG A 21 91.31 60.00 41.58
CA ARG A 21 91.88 58.66 41.39
C ARG A 21 91.65 57.91 42.70
N PRO A 22 91.04 56.71 42.69
CA PRO A 22 90.93 55.89 43.90
C PRO A 22 92.33 55.72 44.48
N ASN A 23 92.50 56.07 45.76
CA ASN A 23 93.75 55.80 46.45
C ASN A 23 93.92 54.27 46.44
N TYR A 24 95.11 53.77 46.13
CA TYR A 24 95.34 52.32 45.96
C TYR A 24 94.93 51.52 47.21
N GLU A 25 95.02 52.15 48.39
CA GLU A 25 94.54 51.59 49.67
C GLU A 25 93.01 51.40 49.71
N ASP A 26 92.21 52.30 49.12
CA ASP A 26 90.73 52.18 49.08
C ASP A 26 90.26 51.02 48.18
N VAL A 27 91.02 50.69 47.12
CA VAL A 27 90.70 49.57 46.21
C VAL A 27 91.02 48.23 46.87
N VAL A 28 92.10 48.17 47.63
CA VAL A 28 92.52 46.96 48.35
C VAL A 28 91.59 46.67 49.52
N ASP A 29 91.16 47.69 50.27
CA ASP A 29 90.21 47.52 51.37
C ASP A 29 88.81 47.11 50.87
N ARG A 30 88.38 47.65 49.72
CA ARG A 30 87.09 47.26 49.11
C ARG A 30 87.14 45.87 48.47
N ALA A 31 88.29 45.45 47.97
CA ALA A 31 88.53 44.06 47.53
C ALA A 31 88.56 43.08 48.71
N ALA A 32 89.07 43.50 49.88
CA ALA A 32 89.04 42.71 51.10
C ALA A 32 87.60 42.54 51.65
N GLU A 33 86.79 43.60 51.62
CA GLU A 33 85.36 43.52 51.95
C GLU A 33 84.57 42.61 50.99
N PHE A 34 84.87 42.67 49.68
CA PHE A 34 84.23 41.81 48.67
C PHE A 34 84.59 40.32 48.85
N ARG A 35 85.86 40.02 49.19
CA ARG A 35 86.30 38.65 49.52
C ARG A 35 85.59 38.09 50.77
N LEU A 36 85.31 38.94 51.76
CA LEU A 36 84.56 38.56 52.97
C LEU A 36 83.09 38.27 52.68
N THR A 37 82.49 38.92 51.68
CA THR A 37 81.10 38.67 51.25
C THR A 37 80.97 37.41 50.39
N CYS A 38 81.98 37.06 49.57
CA CYS A 38 81.99 35.83 48.77
C CYS A 38 82.21 34.53 49.57
N ALA A 39 82.46 34.59 50.88
CA ALA A 39 82.61 33.40 51.73
C ALA A 39 81.27 32.72 52.10
N ARG A 40 80.13 33.35 51.78
CA ARG A 40 78.76 32.81 51.97
C ARG A 40 77.95 32.90 50.68
N VAL A 41 78.20 32.00 49.72
CA VAL A 41 77.40 31.93 48.48
C VAL A 41 76.48 30.69 48.52
N PRO A 42 75.16 30.84 48.26
CA PRO A 42 74.22 29.71 48.14
C PRO A 42 74.55 28.80 46.94
N PRO A 43 74.23 27.49 47.00
CA PRO A 43 74.63 26.51 45.98
C PRO A 43 74.07 26.78 44.58
N GLU A 44 72.98 27.56 44.47
CA GLU A 44 72.36 27.94 43.18
C GLU A 44 73.20 28.95 42.37
N LEU A 45 74.18 29.61 43.01
CA LEU A 45 75.11 30.55 42.39
C LEU A 45 76.54 30.01 42.35
N ALA A 46 76.73 28.71 42.59
CA ALA A 46 78.05 28.07 42.62
C ALA A 46 78.78 28.21 41.29
N ASP A 47 78.11 28.00 40.16
CA ASP A 47 78.72 28.15 38.83
C ASP A 47 79.13 29.60 38.54
N ALA A 48 78.32 30.58 38.98
CA ALA A 48 78.67 32.00 38.86
C ALA A 48 79.84 32.38 39.78
N ALA A 49 79.92 31.79 40.97
CA ALA A 49 80.99 32.00 41.93
C ALA A 49 82.30 31.33 41.50
N ASP A 50 82.25 30.16 40.87
CA ASP A 50 83.42 29.47 40.32
C ASP A 50 83.92 30.18 39.06
N THR A 51 83.01 30.72 38.24
CA THR A 51 83.37 31.60 37.10
C THR A 51 84.02 32.89 37.61
N ALA A 52 83.50 33.50 38.67
CA ALA A 52 84.08 34.70 39.28
C ALA A 52 85.45 34.42 39.93
N ARG A 53 85.63 33.27 40.59
CA ARG A 53 86.92 32.85 41.16
C ARG A 53 87.96 32.58 40.08
N ALA A 54 87.57 31.97 38.96
CA ALA A 54 88.46 31.76 37.83
C ALA A 54 88.90 33.07 37.17
N LEU A 55 88.01 34.06 37.06
CA LEU A 55 88.33 35.40 36.55
C LEU A 55 89.28 36.18 37.47
N ILE A 56 89.06 36.12 38.79
CA ILE A 56 89.94 36.77 39.78
C ILE A 56 91.33 36.13 39.80
N ALA A 57 91.43 34.80 39.76
CA ALA A 57 92.71 34.10 39.73
C ALA A 57 93.52 34.36 38.44
N ASN A 58 92.83 34.62 37.31
CA ASN A 58 93.49 35.00 36.06
C ASN A 58 94.00 36.45 36.09
N ALA A 59 93.21 37.36 36.66
CA ALA A 59 93.59 38.78 36.82
C ALA A 59 94.79 38.98 37.77
N GLU A 60 95.00 38.06 38.72
CA GLU A 60 96.13 38.11 39.67
C GLU A 60 97.45 37.57 39.09
N THR A 61 97.42 36.87 37.95
CA THR A 61 98.61 36.18 37.38
C THR A 61 99.10 36.75 36.06
N ASN A 62 98.37 37.65 35.39
CA ASN A 62 98.76 38.24 34.12
C ASN A 62 99.08 39.74 34.23
N THR A 63 100.35 40.07 34.09
CA THR A 63 100.79 41.41 33.72
C THR A 63 100.35 41.72 32.28
N MET A 64 99.60 42.82 32.11
CA MET A 64 99.21 43.52 30.87
C MET A 64 99.86 42.97 29.59
N ASP A 65 99.06 42.34 28.72
CA ASP A 65 99.16 42.27 27.24
C ASP A 65 98.42 41.05 26.63
N GLY A 66 97.89 40.12 27.43
CA GLY A 66 97.21 38.89 26.95
C GLY A 66 95.70 38.77 27.22
N GLU A 67 95.12 39.65 28.05
CA GLU A 67 93.70 39.58 28.47
C GLU A 67 92.74 39.98 27.34
N ASP A 68 93.12 40.92 26.48
CA ASP A 68 92.29 41.39 25.38
C ASP A 68 92.01 40.29 24.35
N ALA A 69 93.01 39.46 24.02
CA ALA A 69 92.88 38.41 23.00
C ALA A 69 91.99 37.24 23.45
N PHE A 70 92.02 36.86 24.74
CA PHE A 70 91.17 35.80 25.28
C PHE A 70 89.72 36.28 25.44
N VAL A 71 89.53 37.48 25.96
CA VAL A 71 88.21 38.11 26.09
C VAL A 71 87.59 38.32 24.71
N ASP A 72 88.36 38.77 23.71
CA ASP A 72 87.89 38.91 22.33
C ASP A 72 87.52 37.57 21.68
N ALA A 73 88.28 36.50 21.94
CA ALA A 73 87.98 35.16 21.45
C ALA A 73 86.70 34.58 22.07
N GLU A 74 86.48 34.79 23.37
CA GLU A 74 85.27 34.33 24.05
C GLU A 74 84.04 35.17 23.65
N ILE A 75 84.20 36.49 23.45
CA ILE A 75 83.17 37.35 22.87
C ILE A 75 82.82 36.88 21.44
N ALA A 76 83.81 36.52 20.62
CA ALA A 76 83.59 36.00 19.28
C ALA A 76 82.84 34.66 19.30
N ARG A 77 83.19 33.76 20.24
CA ARG A 77 82.50 32.48 20.44
C ARG A 77 81.04 32.67 20.88
N LEU A 78 80.78 33.55 21.84
CA LEU A 78 79.43 33.88 22.30
C LEU A 78 78.60 34.53 21.19
N ARG A 79 79.20 35.39 20.36
CA ARG A 79 78.54 35.96 19.17
C ARG A 79 78.20 34.89 18.14
N GLN A 80 79.07 33.92 17.90
CA GLN A 80 78.80 32.79 17.01
C GLN A 80 77.70 31.87 17.56
N ALA A 81 77.72 31.57 18.86
CA ALA A 81 76.67 30.79 19.52
C ALA A 81 75.31 31.51 19.44
N ALA A 82 75.28 32.82 19.70
CA ALA A 82 74.08 33.64 19.57
C ALA A 82 73.59 33.75 18.10
N ALA A 83 74.50 33.79 17.12
CA ALA A 83 74.14 33.76 15.70
C ALA A 83 73.53 32.40 15.31
N ALA A 84 74.15 31.29 15.72
CA ALA A 84 73.64 29.94 15.48
C ALA A 84 72.29 29.70 16.16
N GLU A 85 72.07 30.24 17.36
CA GLU A 85 70.79 30.17 18.05
C GLU A 85 69.69 30.97 17.33
N ARG A 86 70.02 32.16 16.80
CA ARG A 86 69.09 32.96 15.98
C ARG A 86 68.73 32.24 14.68
N GLU A 87 69.70 31.63 14.01
CA GLU A 87 69.46 30.84 12.79
C GLU A 87 68.61 29.60 13.09
N ALA A 88 68.88 28.88 14.19
CA ALA A 88 68.07 27.74 14.62
C ALA A 88 66.65 28.16 15.03
N ALA A 89 66.49 29.33 15.64
CA ALA A 89 65.18 29.89 15.97
C ALA A 89 64.39 30.27 14.70
N ALA A 90 65.04 30.90 13.73
CA ALA A 90 64.44 31.22 12.43
C ALA A 90 64.02 29.96 11.67
N ALA A 91 64.89 28.93 11.60
CA ALA A 91 64.56 27.67 10.95
C ALA A 91 63.38 26.93 11.62
N ARG A 92 63.24 27.02 12.96
CA ARG A 92 62.09 26.48 13.68
C ARG A 92 60.82 27.28 13.43
N ALA A 93 60.91 28.60 13.28
CA ALA A 93 59.78 29.44 12.91
C ALA A 93 59.26 29.09 11.50
N ASP A 94 60.16 29.02 10.51
CA ASP A 94 59.82 28.65 9.13
C ASP A 94 59.23 27.22 9.05
N ALA A 95 59.76 26.28 9.84
CA ALA A 95 59.25 24.91 9.88
C ALA A 95 57.84 24.84 10.49
N ARG A 96 57.53 25.70 11.47
CA ARG A 96 56.17 25.80 12.06
C ARG A 96 55.20 26.41 11.08
N GLU A 97 55.58 27.48 10.39
CA GLU A 97 54.74 28.13 9.38
C GLU A 97 54.37 27.15 8.26
N ARG A 98 55.35 26.42 7.70
CA ARG A 98 55.09 25.39 6.68
C ARG A 98 54.18 24.27 7.19
N ALA A 99 54.37 23.81 8.44
CA ALA A 99 53.51 22.78 9.03
C ALA A 99 52.06 23.26 9.21
N GLU A 100 51.87 24.53 9.57
CA GLU A 100 50.54 25.15 9.70
C GLU A 100 49.87 25.32 8.33
N GLU A 101 50.60 25.76 7.30
CA GLU A 101 50.10 25.86 5.93
C GLU A 101 49.66 24.49 5.38
N GLU A 102 50.50 23.46 5.52
CA GLU A 102 50.16 22.10 5.10
C GLU A 102 48.92 21.57 5.85
N ARG A 103 48.81 21.85 7.15
CA ARG A 103 47.65 21.45 7.93
C ARG A 103 46.38 22.13 7.43
N MET A 104 46.43 23.44 7.20
CA MET A 104 45.29 24.19 6.66
C MET A 104 44.92 23.70 5.26
N GLU A 105 45.89 23.39 4.41
CA GLU A 105 45.61 22.85 3.07
C GLU A 105 44.95 21.47 3.15
N ARG A 106 45.43 20.58 4.02
CA ARG A 106 44.81 19.26 4.25
C ARG A 106 43.38 19.40 4.79
N GLU A 107 43.15 20.30 5.72
CA GLU A 107 41.81 20.57 6.25
C GLU A 107 40.87 21.12 5.17
N ARG A 108 41.34 22.02 4.30
CA ARG A 108 40.56 22.54 3.16
C ARG A 108 40.23 21.44 2.15
N ARG A 109 41.20 20.59 1.80
CA ARG A 109 40.97 19.45 0.89
C ARG A 109 39.96 18.47 1.47
N ALA A 110 40.09 18.12 2.75
CA ALA A 110 39.14 17.24 3.44
C ALA A 110 37.73 17.85 3.54
N ALA A 111 37.62 19.16 3.76
CA ALA A 111 36.34 19.86 3.76
C ALA A 111 35.68 19.84 2.38
N ALA A 112 36.45 20.10 1.32
CA ALA A 112 35.97 20.04 -0.06
C ALA A 112 35.52 18.63 -0.46
N GLU A 113 36.26 17.60 -0.05
CA GLU A 113 35.88 16.20 -0.32
C GLU A 113 34.58 15.81 0.40
N ARG A 114 34.39 16.25 1.66
CA ARG A 114 33.14 16.02 2.40
C ARG A 114 31.96 16.73 1.76
N GLN A 115 32.15 17.96 1.28
CA GLN A 115 31.10 18.70 0.55
C GLN A 115 30.73 17.99 -0.75
N ALA A 116 31.73 17.60 -1.55
CA ALA A 116 31.49 16.86 -2.79
C ALA A 116 30.78 15.52 -2.54
N ALA A 117 31.15 14.79 -1.47
CA ALA A 117 30.47 13.56 -1.08
C ALA A 117 29.02 13.80 -0.64
N ALA A 118 28.76 14.87 0.12
CA ALA A 118 27.41 15.24 0.55
C ALA A 118 26.53 15.63 -0.64
N GLU A 119 27.05 16.39 -1.60
CA GLU A 119 26.33 16.76 -2.83
C GLU A 119 26.00 15.54 -3.69
N ARG A 120 26.95 14.60 -3.86
CA ARG A 120 26.70 13.35 -4.57
C ARG A 120 25.61 12.53 -3.90
N GLN A 121 25.64 12.38 -2.57
CA GLN A 121 24.60 11.67 -1.83
C GLN A 121 23.23 12.35 -1.94
N ALA A 122 23.19 13.69 -1.93
CA ALA A 122 21.95 14.44 -2.12
C ALA A 122 21.38 14.20 -3.53
N ALA A 123 22.22 14.28 -4.56
CA ALA A 123 21.83 14.01 -5.94
C ALA A 123 21.35 12.56 -6.15
N GLU A 124 22.04 11.57 -5.56
CA GLU A 124 21.62 10.16 -5.62
C GLU A 124 20.27 9.93 -4.96
N ARG A 125 20.03 10.53 -3.78
CA ARG A 125 18.73 10.44 -3.10
C ARG A 125 17.61 11.08 -3.91
N GLN A 126 17.88 12.23 -4.52
CA GLN A 126 16.90 12.89 -5.38
C GLN A 126 16.58 12.04 -6.62
N ALA A 127 17.60 11.51 -7.29
CA ALA A 127 17.41 10.62 -8.44
C ALA A 127 16.66 9.34 -8.07
N ALA A 128 16.91 8.77 -6.88
CA ALA A 128 16.17 7.61 -6.38
C ALA A 128 14.70 7.95 -6.11
N ALA A 129 14.42 9.10 -5.48
CA ALA A 129 13.06 9.55 -5.21
C ALA A 129 12.27 9.82 -6.51
N GLU A 130 12.90 10.44 -7.51
CA GLU A 130 12.29 10.67 -8.83
C GLU A 130 11.96 9.36 -9.55
N ARG A 131 12.88 8.38 -9.52
CA ARG A 131 12.62 7.04 -10.08
C ARG A 131 11.44 6.36 -9.39
N GLU A 132 11.39 6.41 -8.07
CA GLU A 132 10.31 5.81 -7.29
C GLU A 132 8.96 6.51 -7.57
N ALA A 133 8.96 7.84 -7.74
CA ALA A 133 7.77 8.59 -8.12
C ALA A 133 7.25 8.20 -9.51
N VAL A 134 8.14 8.07 -10.50
CA VAL A 134 7.81 7.63 -11.86
C VAL A 134 7.28 6.19 -11.85
N GLU A 135 7.87 5.29 -11.06
CA GLU A 135 7.39 3.92 -10.93
C GLU A 135 5.99 3.86 -10.30
N ARG A 136 5.75 4.59 -9.22
CA ARG A 136 4.42 4.71 -8.62
C ARG A 136 3.39 5.26 -9.60
N GLN A 137 3.75 6.30 -10.36
CA GLN A 137 2.87 6.86 -11.39
C GLN A 137 2.54 5.82 -12.46
N ARG A 138 3.53 5.09 -12.99
CA ARG A 138 3.31 4.03 -13.97
C ARG A 138 2.41 2.92 -13.44
N GLN A 139 2.59 2.52 -12.19
CA GLN A 139 1.72 1.52 -11.55
C GLN A 139 0.28 2.04 -11.40
N ALA A 140 0.10 3.30 -10.99
CA ALA A 140 -1.21 3.91 -10.87
C ALA A 140 -1.91 4.03 -12.24
N GLU A 141 -1.21 4.46 -13.29
CA GLU A 141 -1.73 4.52 -14.65
C GLU A 141 -2.09 3.13 -15.19
N ALA A 142 -1.26 2.12 -14.94
CA ALA A 142 -1.55 0.74 -15.33
C ALA A 142 -2.80 0.20 -14.61
N ALA A 143 -2.93 0.48 -13.32
CA ALA A 143 -4.12 0.10 -12.54
C ALA A 143 -5.38 0.81 -13.04
N ALA A 144 -5.29 2.11 -13.36
CA ALA A 144 -6.40 2.88 -13.91
C ALA A 144 -6.85 2.34 -15.27
N ARG A 145 -5.91 2.06 -16.19
CA ARG A 145 -6.21 1.45 -17.49
C ARG A 145 -6.86 0.08 -17.36
N LYS A 146 -6.36 -0.74 -16.42
CA LYS A 146 -6.95 -2.05 -16.14
C LYS A 146 -8.38 -1.92 -15.62
N ALA A 147 -8.62 -1.02 -14.66
CA ALA A 147 -9.95 -0.78 -14.11
C ALA A 147 -10.93 -0.27 -15.18
N GLU A 148 -10.47 0.58 -16.10
CA GLU A 148 -11.26 1.03 -17.25
C GLU A 148 -11.59 -0.12 -18.20
N ALA A 149 -10.61 -0.96 -18.54
CA ALA A 149 -10.83 -2.13 -19.39
C ALA A 149 -11.81 -3.12 -18.75
N ASP A 150 -11.67 -3.39 -17.45
CA ASP A 150 -12.60 -4.25 -16.70
C ASP A 150 -14.02 -3.68 -16.67
N ARG A 151 -14.15 -2.34 -16.54
CA ARG A 151 -15.44 -1.65 -16.60
C ARG A 151 -16.09 -1.79 -17.98
N LEU A 152 -15.33 -1.59 -19.05
CA LEU A 152 -15.83 -1.73 -20.42
C LEU A 152 -16.28 -3.18 -20.70
N ARG A 153 -15.51 -4.15 -20.23
CA ARG A 153 -15.87 -5.57 -20.33
C ARG A 153 -17.17 -5.88 -19.59
N ALA A 154 -17.32 -5.39 -18.37
CA ALA A 154 -18.54 -5.58 -17.59
C ALA A 154 -19.78 -4.95 -18.28
N ILE A 155 -19.62 -3.81 -18.95
CA ILE A 155 -20.70 -3.19 -19.74
C ILE A 155 -21.08 -4.07 -20.94
N ALA A 156 -20.10 -4.60 -21.67
CA ALA A 156 -20.35 -5.51 -22.79
C ALA A 156 -21.05 -6.80 -22.33
N ASP A 157 -20.55 -7.44 -21.27
CA ASP A 157 -21.14 -8.65 -20.71
C ASP A 157 -22.60 -8.42 -20.23
N ALA A 158 -22.87 -7.23 -19.66
CA ALA A 158 -24.21 -6.84 -19.25
C ALA A 158 -25.14 -6.60 -20.45
N ALA A 159 -24.65 -6.03 -21.55
CA ALA A 159 -25.41 -5.85 -22.78
C ALA A 159 -25.78 -7.21 -23.40
N ASP A 160 -24.82 -8.12 -23.50
CA ASP A 160 -25.04 -9.48 -24.01
C ASP A 160 -26.03 -10.26 -23.15
N ALA A 161 -25.93 -10.13 -21.82
CA ALA A 161 -26.87 -10.75 -20.90
C ALA A 161 -28.30 -10.22 -21.09
N ARG A 162 -28.46 -8.90 -21.31
CA ARG A 162 -29.77 -8.29 -21.61
C ARG A 162 -30.34 -8.80 -22.92
N GLU A 163 -29.52 -8.86 -23.97
CA GLU A 163 -29.96 -9.37 -25.27
C GLU A 163 -30.41 -10.83 -25.18
N ARG A 164 -29.64 -11.68 -24.48
CA ARG A 164 -30.04 -13.08 -24.24
C ARG A 164 -31.36 -13.17 -23.47
N ALA A 165 -31.55 -12.34 -22.45
CA ALA A 165 -32.80 -12.32 -21.68
C ALA A 165 -34.00 -11.88 -22.55
N GLU A 166 -33.82 -10.90 -23.43
CA GLU A 166 -34.86 -10.49 -24.37
C GLU A 166 -35.21 -11.57 -25.38
N ARG A 167 -34.20 -12.26 -25.94
CA ARG A 167 -34.42 -13.40 -26.85
C ARG A 167 -35.25 -14.47 -26.16
N LEU A 168 -34.88 -14.88 -24.94
CA LEU A 168 -35.65 -15.84 -24.15
C LEU A 168 -37.09 -15.39 -23.88
N ARG A 169 -37.32 -14.10 -23.63
CA ARG A 169 -38.69 -13.56 -23.46
C ARG A 169 -39.50 -13.65 -24.74
N ARG A 170 -38.89 -13.36 -25.90
CA ARG A 170 -39.55 -13.49 -27.21
C ARG A 170 -39.89 -14.94 -27.51
N ASP A 171 -38.95 -15.86 -27.29
CA ASP A 171 -39.14 -17.30 -27.50
C ASP A 171 -40.23 -17.86 -26.58
N ALA A 172 -40.24 -17.48 -25.30
CA ALA A 172 -41.28 -17.86 -24.36
C ALA A 172 -42.66 -17.31 -24.77
N SER A 173 -42.71 -16.08 -25.28
CA SER A 173 -43.95 -15.48 -25.78
C SER A 173 -44.46 -16.20 -27.02
N PHE A 174 -43.57 -16.56 -27.93
CA PHE A 174 -43.90 -17.35 -29.12
C PHE A 174 -44.40 -18.75 -28.74
N ALA A 175 -43.73 -19.44 -27.84
CA ALA A 175 -44.15 -20.76 -27.36
C ALA A 175 -45.53 -20.74 -26.68
N ARG A 176 -45.85 -19.67 -25.94
CA ARG A 176 -47.19 -19.47 -25.36
C ARG A 176 -48.26 -19.34 -26.43
N ARG A 177 -48.04 -18.49 -27.44
CA ARG A 177 -48.97 -18.32 -28.57
C ARG A 177 -49.18 -19.63 -29.31
N LEU A 178 -48.10 -20.36 -29.60
CA LEU A 178 -48.19 -21.67 -30.26
C LEU A 178 -49.04 -22.64 -29.44
N LYS A 179 -48.88 -22.67 -28.13
CA LYS A 179 -49.67 -23.53 -27.24
C LYS A 179 -51.15 -23.10 -27.19
N GLU A 180 -51.41 -21.81 -27.17
CA GLU A 180 -52.78 -21.26 -27.22
C GLU A 180 -53.47 -21.63 -28.55
N GLU A 181 -52.76 -21.51 -29.67
CA GLU A 181 -53.26 -21.93 -31.00
C GLU A 181 -53.54 -23.43 -31.05
N GLN A 182 -52.65 -24.27 -30.50
CA GLN A 182 -52.87 -25.72 -30.41
C GLN A 182 -54.12 -26.05 -29.59
N LEU A 183 -54.27 -25.42 -28.41
CA LEU A 183 -55.45 -25.62 -27.56
C LEU A 183 -56.74 -25.16 -28.26
N ALA A 184 -56.68 -24.07 -29.03
CA ALA A 184 -57.82 -23.61 -29.82
C ALA A 184 -58.19 -24.60 -30.93
N ALA A 185 -57.20 -25.14 -31.64
CA ALA A 185 -57.40 -26.14 -32.68
C ALA A 185 -57.98 -27.45 -32.11
N ASP A 186 -57.49 -27.90 -30.95
CA ASP A 186 -58.02 -29.07 -30.26
C ASP A 186 -59.47 -28.85 -29.80
N ALA A 187 -59.80 -27.67 -29.27
CA ALA A 187 -61.16 -27.31 -28.87
C ALA A 187 -62.12 -27.27 -30.07
N GLU A 188 -61.68 -26.75 -31.22
CA GLU A 188 -62.47 -26.76 -32.46
C GLU A 188 -62.71 -28.19 -32.94
N ARG A 189 -61.68 -29.04 -32.89
CA ARG A 189 -61.80 -30.45 -33.25
C ARG A 189 -62.79 -31.19 -32.35
N GLU A 190 -62.74 -30.98 -31.03
CA GLU A 190 -63.71 -31.55 -30.09
C GLU A 190 -65.13 -31.08 -30.37
N ARG A 191 -65.30 -29.79 -30.71
CA ARG A 191 -66.60 -29.23 -31.10
C ARG A 191 -67.14 -29.93 -32.36
N LEU A 192 -66.32 -30.05 -33.40
CA LEU A 192 -66.70 -30.73 -34.65
C LEU A 192 -67.05 -32.20 -34.41
N ASP A 193 -66.27 -32.90 -33.57
CA ASP A 193 -66.54 -34.29 -33.20
C ASP A 193 -67.87 -34.43 -32.44
N ARG A 194 -68.20 -33.48 -31.55
CA ARG A 194 -69.49 -33.45 -30.85
C ARG A 194 -70.63 -33.22 -31.83
N GLU A 195 -70.52 -32.23 -32.71
CA GLU A 195 -71.52 -31.96 -33.74
C GLU A 195 -71.73 -33.16 -34.67
N ARG A 196 -70.65 -33.87 -35.04
CA ARG A 196 -70.73 -35.10 -35.84
C ARG A 196 -71.47 -36.20 -35.10
N ARG A 197 -71.19 -36.42 -33.80
CA ARG A 197 -71.90 -37.42 -32.98
C ARG A 197 -73.38 -37.09 -32.86
N GLU A 198 -73.73 -35.82 -32.67
CA GLU A 198 -75.13 -35.39 -32.61
C GLU A 198 -75.86 -35.62 -33.93
N ARG A 199 -75.23 -35.30 -35.08
CA ARG A 199 -75.80 -35.60 -36.41
C ARG A 199 -76.07 -37.10 -36.57
N LEU A 200 -75.07 -37.93 -36.28
CA LEU A 200 -75.21 -39.39 -36.34
C LEU A 200 -76.33 -39.89 -35.39
N ALA A 201 -76.47 -39.32 -34.20
CA ALA A 201 -77.53 -39.66 -33.27
C ALA A 201 -78.93 -39.26 -33.79
N ARG A 202 -79.06 -38.11 -34.45
CA ARG A 202 -80.30 -37.68 -35.11
C ARG A 202 -80.65 -38.61 -36.27
N ASP A 203 -79.69 -38.93 -37.12
CA ASP A 203 -79.88 -39.85 -38.26
C ASP A 203 -80.28 -41.25 -37.80
N ALA A 204 -79.61 -41.79 -36.77
CA ALA A 204 -79.96 -43.07 -36.17
C ALA A 204 -81.37 -43.04 -35.56
N SER A 205 -81.78 -41.92 -34.98
CA SER A 205 -83.13 -41.75 -34.42
C SER A 205 -84.20 -41.60 -35.51
N PHE A 206 -83.87 -40.94 -36.63
CA PHE A 206 -84.72 -40.88 -37.81
C PHE A 206 -84.89 -42.26 -38.44
N ALA A 207 -83.80 -43.01 -38.65
CA ALA A 207 -83.85 -44.37 -39.17
C ALA A 207 -84.66 -45.32 -38.27
N ARG A 208 -84.59 -45.16 -36.94
CA ARG A 208 -85.45 -45.90 -35.99
C ARG A 208 -86.92 -45.56 -36.17
N ARG A 209 -87.26 -44.28 -36.35
CA ARG A 209 -88.65 -43.85 -36.59
C ARG A 209 -89.21 -44.40 -37.91
N LEU A 210 -88.42 -44.39 -38.98
CA LEU A 210 -88.83 -45.00 -40.25
C LEU A 210 -89.12 -46.49 -40.09
N ARG A 211 -88.20 -47.26 -39.47
CA ARG A 211 -88.43 -48.68 -39.20
C ARG A 211 -89.67 -48.95 -38.34
N ALA A 212 -89.99 -48.05 -37.40
CA ALA A 212 -91.17 -48.17 -36.56
C ALA A 212 -92.48 -47.89 -37.33
N GLN A 213 -92.46 -47.07 -38.38
CA GLN A 213 -93.61 -46.86 -39.26
C GLN A 213 -93.89 -48.07 -40.15
N ASP A 214 -92.83 -48.78 -40.58
CA ASP A 214 -92.93 -50.00 -41.37
C ASP A 214 -93.25 -51.26 -40.53
N GLN A 215 -93.25 -51.14 -39.20
CA GLN A 215 -93.65 -52.23 -38.30
C GLN A 215 -95.17 -52.22 -38.09
N PRO A 216 -95.84 -53.38 -38.24
CA PRO A 216 -97.25 -53.48 -37.90
C PRO A 216 -97.44 -53.16 -36.40
N PRO A 217 -98.56 -52.50 -36.02
CA PRO A 217 -98.78 -52.09 -34.64
C PRO A 217 -98.62 -53.31 -33.71
N PRO A 218 -97.96 -53.14 -32.54
CA PRO A 218 -97.80 -54.24 -31.62
C PRO A 218 -99.18 -54.77 -31.27
N ALA A 219 -99.40 -56.07 -31.49
CA ALA A 219 -100.66 -56.73 -31.17
C ALA A 219 -101.02 -56.39 -29.70
N PRO A 220 -102.28 -56.04 -29.41
CA PRO A 220 -102.66 -55.56 -28.09
C PRO A 220 -102.21 -56.56 -27.02
N ALA A 221 -101.33 -56.08 -26.14
CA ALA A 221 -100.71 -56.88 -25.12
C ALA A 221 -101.77 -57.41 -24.15
N GLY A 222 -101.81 -58.73 -24.01
CA GLY A 222 -102.33 -59.36 -22.79
C GLY A 222 -103.25 -60.56 -22.98
N LEU A 223 -104.08 -60.59 -24.03
CA LEU A 223 -105.18 -61.58 -24.10
C LEU A 223 -105.19 -62.43 -25.37
N THR A 224 -104.57 -62.02 -26.48
CA THR A 224 -104.73 -62.71 -27.77
C THR A 224 -104.20 -64.16 -27.83
N PRO A 225 -103.11 -64.56 -27.12
CA PRO A 225 -102.71 -65.96 -27.09
C PRO A 225 -103.59 -66.78 -26.14
N LYS A 226 -103.90 -66.24 -24.96
CA LYS A 226 -104.73 -66.90 -23.94
C LYS A 226 -106.17 -67.12 -24.41
N VAL A 227 -106.75 -66.14 -25.10
CA VAL A 227 -108.07 -66.20 -25.73
C VAL A 227 -108.10 -67.31 -26.79
N ARG A 228 -107.07 -67.39 -27.65
CA ARG A 228 -106.94 -68.48 -28.62
C ARG A 228 -106.82 -69.85 -27.94
N THR A 229 -105.97 -69.98 -26.90
CA THR A 229 -105.83 -71.24 -26.16
C THR A 229 -107.16 -71.69 -25.53
N LEU A 230 -107.90 -70.77 -24.90
CA LEU A 230 -109.20 -71.09 -24.30
C LEU A 230 -110.27 -71.41 -25.36
N ALA A 231 -110.32 -70.66 -26.47
CA ALA A 231 -111.25 -70.88 -27.56
C ALA A 231 -111.06 -72.26 -28.21
N THR A 232 -109.81 -72.67 -28.46
CA THR A 232 -109.50 -74.01 -28.98
C THR A 232 -109.86 -75.11 -27.98
N ARG A 233 -109.60 -74.89 -26.68
CA ARG A 233 -109.92 -75.88 -25.63
C ARG A 233 -111.43 -76.07 -25.43
N MET A 234 -112.19 -74.98 -25.48
CA MET A 234 -113.63 -74.99 -25.20
C MET A 234 -114.49 -75.16 -26.46
N GLY A 235 -113.90 -75.03 -27.66
CA GLY A 235 -114.63 -75.08 -28.94
C GLY A 235 -115.63 -73.93 -29.10
N LYS A 236 -115.36 -72.76 -28.51
CA LYS A 236 -116.25 -71.59 -28.50
C LYS A 236 -115.62 -70.39 -29.22
N SER A 237 -116.41 -69.37 -29.52
CA SER A 237 -115.92 -68.16 -30.17
C SER A 237 -114.92 -67.41 -29.29
N GLU A 238 -113.91 -66.79 -29.93
CA GLU A 238 -112.89 -66.01 -29.24
C GLU A 238 -113.48 -64.85 -28.41
N GLU A 239 -114.60 -64.26 -28.86
CA GLU A 239 -115.31 -63.21 -28.12
C GLU A 239 -115.89 -63.72 -26.79
N SER A 240 -116.49 -64.92 -26.79
CA SER A 240 -117.00 -65.55 -25.57
C SER A 240 -115.85 -65.88 -24.62
N CYS A 241 -114.77 -66.46 -25.14
CA CYS A 241 -113.60 -66.79 -24.32
C CYS A 241 -112.89 -65.55 -23.76
N ARG A 242 -112.91 -64.43 -24.50
CA ARG A 242 -112.38 -63.15 -24.02
C ARG A 242 -113.17 -62.62 -22.82
N PHE A 243 -114.49 -62.66 -22.87
CA PHE A 243 -115.32 -62.27 -21.74
C PHE A 243 -114.98 -63.08 -20.47
N TRP A 244 -114.88 -64.41 -20.59
CA TRP A 244 -114.57 -65.28 -19.45
C TRP A 244 -113.14 -65.12 -18.95
N LEU A 245 -112.17 -64.85 -19.84
CA LEU A 245 -110.80 -64.53 -19.45
C LEU A 245 -110.69 -63.19 -18.74
N GLU A 246 -111.44 -62.17 -19.17
CA GLU A 246 -111.50 -60.88 -18.48
C GLU A 246 -112.16 -61.04 -17.10
N ALA A 247 -113.25 -61.81 -16.99
CA ALA A 247 -113.88 -62.13 -15.71
C ALA A 247 -112.97 -62.94 -14.75
N ALA A 248 -112.12 -63.80 -15.29
CA ALA A 248 -111.15 -64.60 -14.54
C ALA A 248 -109.82 -63.88 -14.28
N GLY A 249 -109.71 -62.57 -14.55
CA GLY A 249 -108.47 -61.81 -14.33
C GLY A 249 -107.29 -62.21 -15.23
N GLY A 250 -107.57 -62.86 -16.36
CA GLY A 250 -106.58 -63.33 -17.33
C GLY A 250 -106.03 -64.73 -17.07
N ASP A 251 -106.64 -65.51 -16.17
CA ASP A 251 -106.31 -66.92 -15.93
C ASP A 251 -107.16 -67.86 -16.82
N VAL A 252 -106.49 -68.71 -17.60
CA VAL A 252 -107.12 -69.61 -18.58
C VAL A 252 -107.84 -70.78 -17.90
N GLU A 253 -107.31 -71.30 -16.79
CA GLU A 253 -107.91 -72.45 -16.11
C GLU A 253 -109.17 -72.04 -15.35
N VAL A 254 -109.13 -70.88 -14.68
CA VAL A 254 -110.30 -70.33 -13.98
C VAL A 254 -111.40 -69.99 -14.97
N ALA A 255 -111.07 -69.36 -16.11
CA ALA A 255 -112.03 -69.09 -17.17
C ALA A 255 -112.66 -70.37 -17.76
N ALA A 256 -111.87 -71.42 -17.97
CA ALA A 256 -112.39 -72.71 -18.47
C ALA A 256 -113.35 -73.36 -17.47
N ALA A 257 -113.02 -73.35 -16.18
CA ALA A 257 -113.88 -73.89 -15.13
C ALA A 257 -115.22 -73.13 -15.02
N MET A 258 -115.18 -71.80 -15.05
CA MET A 258 -116.39 -70.96 -15.04
C MET A 258 -117.29 -71.25 -16.25
N MET A 259 -116.69 -71.43 -17.43
CA MET A 259 -117.42 -71.77 -18.67
C MET A 259 -118.06 -73.17 -18.67
N GLN A 260 -117.53 -74.13 -17.90
CA GLN A 260 -118.08 -75.50 -17.80
C GLN A 260 -119.15 -75.64 -16.72
N SER A 261 -119.23 -74.69 -15.78
CA SER A 261 -120.23 -74.67 -14.70
C SER A 261 -121.59 -74.08 -15.10
N GLN A 262 -121.78 -73.76 -16.39
CA GLN A 262 -123.05 -73.31 -16.98
C GLN A 262 -123.59 -74.35 -17.95
#